data_AF-A0A1I7UXW3-F1
#
_entry.id   AF-A0A1I7UXW3-F1
#
_cell.length_a   1.000
_cell.length_b   1.000
_cell.length_c   1.000
_cell.angle_alpha   90.00
_cell.angle_beta   90.00
_cell.angle_gamma   90.00
#
_symmetry.space_group_name_H-M   'P 1'
#
loop_
_entity.id
_entity.type
_entity.pdbx_description
1 polymer ?
#
loop_
_entity_poly.entity_id
_entity_poly.type
_entity_poly.pdbx_seq_one_letter_code
_entity_poly.pdbx_strand_id
1 'polypeptide(L)'
;MLYILLFYIFLFVFSIFVLFWFNYWMTSMLTSVNGCKFCDIVKNKKELQLKEKPTCVVVNDIKPKAKHHFLVISKQHISKPTDLTVADVPLLEEMERTGRELLREHLKKEGEADTVEDMLRIGFHLPPLLSIHHLHMHIIYPISDMGLISRKLTFRPGKVFKPARELIEQLKEEAGVPDPLEGNPAKDDMHEKIPAQAIT
;
A
#
# COMPACT_ATOMS: atom_id res chain seq x y z
N MET A 1 26.09 -41.18 -6.23
CA MET A 1 24.75 -41.23 -5.61
C MET A 1 24.33 -39.90 -4.99
N LEU A 2 25.15 -39.25 -4.15
CA LEU A 2 24.81 -37.97 -3.51
C LEU A 2 24.48 -36.84 -4.50
N TYR A 3 25.26 -36.66 -5.56
CA TYR A 3 25.01 -35.64 -6.59
C TYR A 3 23.70 -35.83 -7.36
N ILE A 4 23.33 -37.09 -7.61
CA ILE A 4 22.07 -37.43 -8.30
C ILE A 4 20.88 -37.06 -7.40
N LEU A 5 20.96 -37.40 -6.11
CA LEU A 5 19.94 -37.03 -5.12
C LEU A 5 19.79 -35.51 -4.98
N LEU A 6 20.91 -34.77 -4.89
CA LEU A 6 20.91 -33.31 -4.82
C LEU A 6 20.31 -32.66 -6.08
N PHE A 7 20.59 -33.23 -7.26
CA PHE A 7 20.00 -32.76 -8.52
C PHE A 7 18.48 -32.94 -8.55
N TYR A 8 17.95 -34.08 -8.10
CA TYR A 8 16.49 -34.29 -8.04
C TYR A 8 15.81 -33.40 -6.98
N ILE A 9 16.46 -33.17 -5.83
CA ILE A 9 15.96 -32.21 -4.83
C ILE A 9 15.91 -30.80 -5.42
N PHE A 10 16.96 -30.37 -6.14
CA PHE A 10 16.97 -29.08 -6.81
C PHE A 10 15.85 -28.95 -7.85
N LEU A 11 15.65 -29.96 -8.71
CA LEU A 11 14.57 -29.97 -9.70
C LEU A 11 13.18 -29.93 -9.04
N PHE A 12 13.00 -30.61 -7.91
CA PHE A 12 11.75 -30.60 -7.15
C PHE A 12 11.46 -29.23 -6.50
N VAL A 13 12.47 -28.62 -5.86
CA VAL A 13 12.32 -27.28 -5.28
C VAL A 13 12.11 -26.23 -6.38
N PHE A 14 12.84 -26.35 -7.49
CA PHE A 14 12.69 -25.48 -8.65
C PHE A 14 11.30 -25.62 -9.29
N SER A 15 10.76 -26.85 -9.39
CA SER A 15 9.41 -27.06 -9.94
C SER A 15 8.32 -26.51 -9.02
N ILE A 16 8.45 -26.64 -7.70
CA ILE A 16 7.56 -25.98 -6.73
C ILE A 16 7.63 -24.46 -6.90
N PHE A 17 8.83 -23.90 -7.08
CA PHE A 17 9.01 -22.46 -7.28
C PHE A 17 8.34 -21.98 -8.59
N VAL A 18 8.51 -22.72 -9.69
CA VAL A 18 7.87 -22.43 -10.98
C VAL A 18 6.35 -22.56 -10.89
N LEU A 19 5.82 -23.59 -10.23
CA LEU A 19 4.39 -23.78 -10.03
C LEU A 19 3.80 -22.67 -9.16
N PHE A 20 4.49 -22.26 -8.10
CA PHE A 20 4.07 -21.16 -7.24
C PHE A 20 4.07 -19.83 -8.01
N TRP A 21 5.13 -19.56 -8.78
CA TRP A 21 5.23 -18.36 -9.61
C TRP A 21 4.18 -18.32 -10.72
N PHE A 22 3.96 -19.45 -11.38
CA PHE A 22 2.97 -19.58 -12.44
C PHE A 22 1.54 -19.46 -11.90
N ASN A 23 1.24 -20.09 -10.76
CA ASN A 23 -0.08 -19.99 -10.12
C ASN A 23 -0.34 -18.56 -9.62
N TYR A 24 0.65 -17.90 -9.03
CA TYR A 24 0.58 -16.49 -8.67
C TYR A 24 0.32 -15.59 -9.89
N TRP A 25 1.08 -15.76 -10.97
CA TRP A 25 0.91 -15.01 -12.22
C TRP A 25 -0.48 -15.25 -12.85
N MET A 26 -0.96 -16.50 -12.84
CA MET A 26 -2.28 -16.85 -13.37
C MET A 26 -3.42 -16.28 -12.52
N THR A 27 -3.27 -16.30 -11.19
CA THR A 27 -4.24 -15.71 -10.24
C THR A 27 -4.30 -14.19 -10.39
N SER A 28 -3.16 -13.53 -10.62
CA SER A 28 -3.11 -12.11 -10.98
C SER A 28 -3.84 -11.79 -12.29
N MET A 29 -3.82 -12.69 -13.29
CA MET A 29 -4.53 -12.49 -14.55
C MET A 29 -6.05 -12.73 -14.43
N LEU A 30 -6.45 -13.73 -13.64
CA LEU A 30 -7.84 -14.19 -13.47
C LEU A 30 -8.69 -13.26 -12.59
N THR A 31 -8.08 -12.34 -11.86
CA THR A 31 -8.77 -11.50 -10.88
C THR A 31 -9.13 -10.11 -11.39
N SER A 32 -9.18 -9.86 -12.71
CA SER A 32 -9.69 -8.57 -13.21
C SER A 32 -11.19 -8.59 -13.44
N VAL A 33 -11.85 -7.46 -13.18
CA VAL A 33 -13.28 -7.27 -13.43
C VAL A 33 -13.49 -6.41 -14.67
N ASN A 34 -14.35 -6.87 -15.59
CA ASN A 34 -14.75 -6.09 -16.77
C ASN A 34 -15.46 -4.80 -16.35
N GLY A 35 -15.12 -3.68 -16.99
CA GLY A 35 -15.65 -2.35 -16.66
C GLY A 35 -15.00 -1.67 -15.44
N CYS A 36 -14.11 -2.36 -14.71
CA CYS A 36 -13.31 -1.71 -13.68
C CYS A 36 -12.20 -0.85 -14.32
N LYS A 37 -12.26 0.47 -14.10
CA LYS A 37 -11.26 1.42 -14.59
C LYS A 37 -9.85 1.10 -14.11
N PHE A 38 -9.70 0.65 -12.87
CA PHE A 38 -8.38 0.36 -12.29
C PHE A 38 -7.83 -0.99 -12.78
N CYS A 39 -8.69 -1.96 -13.08
CA CYS A 39 -8.26 -3.17 -13.81
C CYS A 39 -7.74 -2.83 -15.22
N ASP A 40 -8.41 -1.92 -15.94
CA ASP A 40 -7.94 -1.44 -17.24
C ASP A 40 -6.59 -0.71 -17.13
N ILE A 41 -6.43 0.16 -16.12
CA ILE A 41 -5.15 0.83 -15.87
C ILE A 41 -4.03 -0.18 -15.64
N VAL A 42 -4.24 -1.16 -14.76
CA VAL A 42 -3.26 -2.20 -14.43
C VAL A 42 -2.84 -2.99 -15.67
N LYS A 43 -3.81 -3.41 -16.50
CA LYS A 43 -3.58 -4.33 -17.62
C LYS A 43 -3.11 -3.64 -18.89
N ASN A 44 -3.76 -2.53 -19.24
CA ASN A 44 -3.70 -1.99 -20.60
C ASN A 44 -3.09 -0.58 -20.68
N LYS A 45 -3.00 0.17 -19.57
CA LYS A 45 -2.52 1.57 -19.56
C LYS A 45 -1.14 1.70 -18.93
N LYS A 46 -0.14 1.05 -19.51
CA LYS A 46 1.23 1.02 -18.99
C LYS A 46 1.88 2.40 -18.96
N GLU A 47 1.50 3.28 -19.87
CA GLU A 47 1.95 4.68 -19.95
C GLU A 47 1.54 5.53 -18.73
N LEU A 48 0.50 5.13 -17.99
CA LEU A 48 0.06 5.82 -16.78
C LEU A 48 0.77 5.34 -15.52
N GLN A 49 1.48 4.19 -15.59
CA GLN A 49 2.11 3.54 -14.46
C GLN A 49 3.49 4.16 -14.21
N LEU A 50 3.61 4.93 -13.12
CA LEU A 50 4.85 5.57 -12.70
C LEU A 50 5.85 4.56 -12.14
N LYS A 51 5.33 3.50 -11.50
CA LYS A 51 6.10 2.42 -10.91
C LYS A 51 5.27 1.14 -10.90
N GLU A 52 5.89 0.01 -11.22
CA GLU A 52 5.26 -1.30 -11.21
C GLU A 52 6.06 -2.26 -10.31
N LYS A 53 5.34 -3.02 -9.48
CA LYS A 53 5.85 -4.13 -8.67
C LYS A 53 5.04 -5.39 -8.97
N PRO A 54 5.43 -6.58 -8.46
CA PRO A 54 4.68 -7.81 -8.72
C PRO A 54 3.20 -7.72 -8.35
N THR A 55 2.86 -7.17 -7.18
CA THR A 55 1.47 -7.13 -6.67
C THR A 55 0.70 -5.83 -6.95
N CYS A 56 1.38 -4.72 -7.27
CA CYS A 56 0.75 -3.40 -7.39
C CYS A 56 1.41 -2.49 -8.45
N VAL A 57 0.71 -1.41 -8.80
CA VAL A 57 1.20 -0.33 -9.67
C VAL A 57 0.93 1.02 -9.01
N VAL A 58 1.74 2.03 -9.31
CA VAL A 58 1.53 3.40 -8.82
C VAL A 58 1.20 4.32 -9.98
N VAL A 59 0.18 5.15 -9.81
CA VAL A 59 -0.25 6.16 -10.78
C VAL A 59 -0.47 7.52 -10.10
N ASN A 60 -0.51 8.59 -10.89
CA ASN A 60 -0.97 9.89 -10.41
C ASN A 60 -2.49 9.87 -10.16
N ASP A 61 -2.95 10.49 -9.08
CA ASP A 61 -4.37 10.82 -8.95
C ASP A 61 -4.74 11.89 -9.99
N ILE A 62 -5.86 11.70 -10.70
CA ILE A 62 -6.34 12.63 -11.74
C ILE A 62 -6.87 13.96 -11.15
N LYS A 63 -7.23 13.97 -9.87
CA LYS A 63 -7.70 15.15 -9.11
C LYS A 63 -6.87 15.28 -7.82
N PRO A 64 -5.57 15.60 -7.94
CA PRO A 64 -4.66 15.63 -6.81
C PRO A 64 -5.15 16.58 -5.70
N LYS A 65 -4.87 16.22 -4.45
CA LYS A 65 -5.31 16.94 -3.25
C LYS A 65 -4.15 17.52 -2.45
N ALA A 66 -2.93 17.33 -2.94
CA ALA A 66 -1.70 17.96 -2.49
C ALA A 66 -0.74 17.96 -3.68
N LYS A 67 0.45 18.56 -3.53
CA LYS A 67 1.49 18.54 -4.55
C LYS A 67 1.79 17.13 -5.06
N HIS A 68 1.95 16.17 -4.15
CA HIS A 68 2.09 14.76 -4.47
C HIS A 68 0.84 14.03 -3.99
N HIS A 69 0.07 13.49 -4.94
CA HIS A 69 -1.07 12.61 -4.66
C HIS A 69 -1.01 11.42 -5.62
N PHE A 70 -0.50 10.30 -5.11
CA PHE A 70 -0.40 9.05 -5.86
C PHE A 70 -1.44 8.04 -5.39
N LEU A 71 -1.82 7.14 -6.29
CA LEU A 71 -2.63 5.97 -6.00
C LEU A 71 -1.79 4.73 -6.24
N VAL A 72 -1.60 3.92 -5.20
CA VAL A 72 -1.04 2.57 -5.34
C VAL A 72 -2.20 1.61 -5.53
N ILE A 73 -2.31 0.99 -6.69
CA ILE A 73 -3.43 0.16 -7.11
C ILE A 73 -2.99 -1.30 -7.06
N SER A 74 -3.75 -2.17 -6.39
CA SER A 74 -3.48 -3.61 -6.39
C SER A 74 -3.70 -4.18 -7.79
N LYS A 75 -2.87 -5.13 -8.24
CA LYS A 75 -3.11 -5.80 -9.53
C LYS A 75 -4.30 -6.75 -9.47
N GLN A 76 -4.43 -7.47 -8.36
CA GLN A 76 -5.62 -8.23 -8.03
C GLN A 76 -6.79 -7.27 -7.75
N HIS A 77 -7.96 -7.55 -8.30
CA HIS A 77 -9.16 -6.80 -7.97
C HIS A 77 -9.69 -7.21 -6.59
N ILE A 78 -9.60 -6.28 -5.64
CA ILE A 78 -10.25 -6.37 -4.33
C ILE A 78 -11.22 -5.18 -4.28
N SER A 79 -12.51 -5.41 -4.07
CA SER A 79 -13.53 -4.36 -4.33
C SER A 79 -13.43 -3.19 -3.34
N LYS A 80 -13.19 -3.48 -2.06
CA LYS A 80 -13.15 -2.48 -0.99
C LYS A 80 -12.17 -2.91 0.12
N PRO A 81 -11.63 -1.96 0.91
CA PRO A 81 -10.72 -2.30 2.01
C PRO A 81 -11.34 -3.21 3.07
N THR A 82 -12.67 -3.20 3.23
CA THR A 82 -13.35 -4.10 4.18
C THR A 82 -13.45 -5.55 3.70
N ASP A 83 -12.97 -5.86 2.48
CA ASP A 83 -12.85 -7.24 1.98
C ASP A 83 -11.46 -7.83 2.25
N LEU A 84 -10.54 -7.04 2.82
CA LEU A 84 -9.19 -7.47 3.16
C LEU A 84 -9.19 -8.42 4.36
N THR A 85 -8.25 -9.36 4.34
CA THR A 85 -7.98 -10.31 5.41
C THR A 85 -6.52 -10.23 5.83
N VAL A 86 -6.15 -10.94 6.89
CA VAL A 86 -4.73 -11.07 7.30
C VAL A 86 -3.83 -11.60 6.18
N ALA A 87 -4.38 -12.42 5.25
CA ALA A 87 -3.62 -12.93 4.11
C ALA A 87 -3.18 -11.83 3.12
N ASP A 88 -3.85 -10.67 3.16
CA ASP A 88 -3.56 -9.53 2.29
C ASP A 88 -2.56 -8.54 2.91
N VAL A 89 -2.15 -8.73 4.18
CA VAL A 89 -1.16 -7.88 4.85
C VAL A 89 0.12 -7.68 4.03
N PRO A 90 0.74 -8.73 3.43
CA PRO A 90 1.93 -8.55 2.60
C PRO A 90 1.70 -7.64 1.39
N LEU A 91 0.49 -7.67 0.80
CA LEU A 91 0.11 -6.76 -0.28
C LEU A 91 0.06 -5.32 0.24
N LEU A 92 -0.58 -5.07 1.40
CA LEU A 92 -0.69 -3.72 1.98
C LEU A 92 0.69 -3.13 2.32
N GLU A 93 1.57 -3.95 2.89
CA GLU A 93 2.95 -3.55 3.21
C GLU A 93 3.75 -3.24 1.92
N GLU A 94 3.62 -4.04 0.86
CA GLU A 94 4.24 -3.75 -0.44
C GLU A 94 3.67 -2.47 -1.08
N MET A 95 2.36 -2.23 -0.96
CA MET A 95 1.72 -1.01 -1.47
C MET A 95 2.26 0.24 -0.76
N GLU A 96 2.30 0.24 0.58
CA GLU A 96 2.82 1.38 1.35
C GLU A 96 4.29 1.63 1.02
N ARG A 97 5.12 0.58 1.01
CA ARG A 97 6.54 0.68 0.65
C ARG A 97 6.73 1.27 -0.74
N THR A 98 6.02 0.75 -1.74
CA THR A 98 6.16 1.19 -3.14
C THR A 98 5.74 2.65 -3.31
N GLY A 99 4.65 3.06 -2.65
CA GLY A 99 4.20 4.45 -2.65
C GLY A 99 5.21 5.41 -2.03
N ARG A 100 5.78 5.05 -0.87
CA ARG A 100 6.82 5.83 -0.19
C ARG A 100 8.11 5.93 -1.00
N GLU A 101 8.55 4.83 -1.62
CA GLU A 101 9.72 4.85 -2.50
C GLU A 101 9.53 5.85 -3.65
N LEU A 102 8.38 5.82 -4.34
CA LEU A 102 8.12 6.74 -5.45
C LEU A 102 8.09 8.20 -4.99
N LEU A 103 7.47 8.48 -3.83
CA LEU A 103 7.43 9.82 -3.26
C LEU A 103 8.85 10.33 -2.98
N ARG A 104 9.69 9.53 -2.32
CA ARG A 104 11.09 9.90 -2.03
C ARG A 104 11.91 10.14 -3.29
N GLU A 105 11.72 9.31 -4.32
CA GLU A 105 12.34 9.50 -5.64
C GLU A 105 11.96 10.86 -6.25
N HIS A 106 10.69 11.27 -6.15
CA HIS A 106 10.23 12.59 -6.63
C HIS A 106 10.81 13.74 -5.82
N LEU A 107 10.72 13.69 -4.49
CA LEU A 107 11.27 14.73 -3.61
C LEU A 107 12.76 14.95 -3.86
N LYS A 108 13.53 13.85 -3.94
CA LYS A 108 14.96 13.91 -4.24
C LYS A 108 15.25 14.53 -5.62
N LYS A 109 14.46 14.18 -6.64
CA LYS A 109 14.60 14.74 -7.99
C LYS A 109 14.34 16.24 -8.03
N GLU A 110 13.44 16.72 -7.19
CA GLU A 110 13.09 18.14 -7.06
C GLU A 110 14.04 18.91 -6.11
N GLY A 111 15.00 18.23 -5.49
CA GLY A 111 15.95 18.83 -4.54
C GLY A 111 15.33 19.12 -3.17
N GLU A 112 14.22 18.46 -2.85
CA GLU A 112 13.52 18.61 -1.56
C GLU A 112 14.07 17.65 -0.50
N ALA A 113 13.85 18.01 0.77
CA ALA A 113 14.15 17.15 1.90
C ALA A 113 13.27 15.88 1.89
N ASP A 114 13.68 14.86 2.65
CA ASP A 114 12.89 13.64 2.81
C ASP A 114 11.53 13.93 3.50
N THR A 115 10.63 12.96 3.44
CA THR A 115 9.28 13.06 3.97
C THR A 115 9.27 13.32 5.47
N VAL A 116 8.44 14.28 5.90
CA VAL A 116 8.03 14.43 7.30
C VAL A 116 6.78 13.56 7.55
N GLU A 117 6.85 12.58 8.45
CA GLU A 117 5.74 11.63 8.68
C GLU A 117 4.41 12.32 9.05
N ASP A 118 4.46 13.39 9.85
CA ASP A 118 3.26 14.17 10.21
C ASP A 118 2.60 14.85 9.01
N MET A 119 3.36 15.10 7.94
CA MET A 119 2.88 15.70 6.70
C MET A 119 2.43 14.66 5.67
N LEU A 120 2.53 13.37 5.99
CA LEU A 120 2.24 12.28 5.09
C LEU A 120 0.88 11.64 5.44
N ARG A 121 0.02 11.48 4.42
CA ARG A 121 -1.24 10.75 4.57
C ARG A 121 -1.22 9.53 3.68
N ILE A 122 -1.25 8.37 4.31
CA ILE A 122 -1.28 7.06 3.64
C ILE A 122 -2.46 6.24 4.16
N GLY A 123 -3.27 5.70 3.25
CA GLY A 123 -4.41 4.88 3.63
C GLY A 123 -5.49 4.78 2.56
N PHE A 124 -6.69 4.43 3.01
CA PHE A 124 -7.81 4.04 2.15
C PHE A 124 -9.09 4.79 2.52
N HIS A 125 -9.92 5.10 1.52
CA HIS A 125 -11.31 5.45 1.78
C HIS A 125 -12.11 4.21 2.20
N LEU A 126 -13.10 4.39 3.09
CA LEU A 126 -13.98 3.32 3.55
C LEU A 126 -15.39 3.43 2.93
N PRO A 127 -16.10 2.30 2.74
CA PRO A 127 -17.53 2.31 2.41
C PRO A 127 -18.35 3.12 3.43
N PRO A 128 -19.44 3.79 3.00
CA PRO A 128 -19.99 3.84 1.65
C PRO A 128 -19.33 4.89 0.73
N LEU A 129 -18.27 5.56 1.16
CA LEU A 129 -17.66 6.71 0.46
C LEU A 129 -16.48 6.30 -0.44
N LEU A 130 -16.70 5.28 -1.27
CA LEU A 130 -15.73 4.83 -2.26
C LEU A 130 -16.00 5.48 -3.62
N SER A 131 -14.98 6.12 -4.20
CA SER A 131 -15.06 6.67 -5.55
C SER A 131 -14.85 5.59 -6.63
N ILE A 132 -14.04 4.56 -6.33
CA ILE A 132 -13.71 3.44 -7.21
C ILE A 132 -13.72 2.16 -6.38
N HIS A 133 -14.46 1.15 -6.84
CA HIS A 133 -14.53 -0.19 -6.24
C HIS A 133 -13.39 -1.09 -6.73
N HIS A 134 -12.16 -0.69 -6.42
CA HIS A 134 -10.94 -1.46 -6.64
C HIS A 134 -9.91 -0.94 -5.66
N LEU A 135 -9.30 -1.80 -4.85
CA LEU A 135 -8.37 -1.41 -3.80
C LEU A 135 -7.25 -0.50 -4.30
N HIS A 136 -7.20 0.70 -3.74
CA HIS A 136 -6.16 1.67 -4.01
C HIS A 136 -5.78 2.41 -2.72
N MET A 137 -4.49 2.49 -2.45
CA MET A 137 -3.93 3.23 -1.33
C MET A 137 -3.55 4.63 -1.80
N HIS A 138 -4.03 5.64 -1.09
CA HIS A 138 -3.62 7.02 -1.30
C HIS A 138 -2.26 7.26 -0.66
N ILE A 139 -1.36 7.93 -1.38
CA ILE A 139 -0.11 8.50 -0.85
C ILE A 139 -0.18 10.00 -1.10
N ILE A 140 -0.33 10.78 -0.04
CA ILE A 140 -0.55 12.24 -0.14
C ILE A 140 0.50 12.99 0.66
N TYR A 141 1.20 13.90 0.01
CA TYR A 141 2.25 14.71 0.63
C TYR A 141 2.45 16.06 -0.09
N PRO A 142 2.74 17.14 0.65
CA PRO A 142 2.48 17.31 2.08
C PRO A 142 0.98 17.59 2.31
N ILE A 143 0.41 17.14 3.44
CA ILE A 143 -1.00 17.41 3.77
C ILE A 143 -1.29 18.91 3.94
N SER A 144 -0.27 19.75 4.15
CA SER A 144 -0.38 21.21 4.24
C SER A 144 -0.97 21.83 2.98
N ASP A 145 -0.78 21.19 1.82
CA ASP A 145 -1.27 21.66 0.53
C ASP A 145 -2.75 21.31 0.31
N MET A 146 -3.28 20.43 1.15
CA MET A 146 -4.65 19.96 1.02
C MET A 146 -5.65 21.02 1.48
N GLY A 147 -6.62 21.31 0.61
CA GLY A 147 -7.74 22.19 0.95
C GLY A 147 -8.50 21.72 2.19
N LEU A 148 -9.04 22.67 2.96
CA LEU A 148 -9.65 22.42 4.29
C LEU A 148 -10.73 21.34 4.27
N ILE A 149 -11.59 21.33 3.25
CA ILE A 149 -12.67 20.36 3.09
C ILE A 149 -12.10 18.95 2.92
N SER A 150 -11.18 18.76 1.96
CA SER A 150 -10.55 17.46 1.72
C SER A 150 -9.80 16.97 2.98
N ARG A 151 -9.08 17.85 3.66
CA ARG A 151 -8.31 17.50 4.86
C ARG A 151 -9.21 17.08 6.02
N LYS A 152 -10.31 17.79 6.25
CA LYS A 152 -11.18 17.55 7.43
C LYS A 152 -12.28 16.52 7.21
N LEU A 153 -12.71 16.28 5.96
CA LEU A 153 -13.85 15.39 5.67
C LEU A 153 -13.43 14.12 4.92
N THR A 154 -12.63 14.25 3.87
CA THR A 154 -12.34 13.13 2.95
C THR A 154 -11.18 12.28 3.44
N PHE A 155 -10.08 12.91 3.86
CA PHE A 155 -8.85 12.22 4.26
C PHE A 155 -8.61 12.21 5.77
N ARG A 156 -9.55 12.73 6.57
CA ARG A 156 -9.44 12.71 8.03
C ARG A 156 -9.53 11.26 8.53
N PRO A 157 -8.59 10.79 9.38
CA PRO A 157 -8.63 9.44 9.90
C PRO A 157 -9.91 9.23 10.71
N GLY A 158 -10.56 8.08 10.52
CA GLY A 158 -11.81 7.72 11.19
C GLY A 158 -12.77 7.03 10.22
N LYS A 159 -14.05 7.44 10.24
CA LYS A 159 -15.12 6.74 9.51
C LYS A 159 -15.00 6.78 7.98
N VAL A 160 -14.30 7.77 7.43
CA VAL A 160 -14.20 7.99 5.98
C VAL A 160 -12.86 7.52 5.41
N PHE A 161 -11.79 7.65 6.19
CA PHE A 161 -10.43 7.31 5.78
C PHE A 161 -9.75 6.49 6.87
N LYS A 162 -9.24 5.31 6.50
CA LYS A 162 -8.50 4.43 7.38
C LYS A 162 -7.01 4.51 7.03
N PRO A 163 -6.14 4.94 7.95
CA PRO A 163 -4.69 4.90 7.73
C PRO A 163 -4.20 3.48 7.44
N ALA A 164 -3.23 3.32 6.54
CA ALA A 164 -2.77 1.99 6.12
C ALA A 164 -2.19 1.17 7.28
N ARG A 165 -1.32 1.76 8.10
CA ARG A 165 -0.74 1.11 9.28
C ARG A 165 -1.81 0.61 10.25
N GLU A 166 -2.78 1.47 10.55
CA GLU A 166 -3.89 1.17 11.46
C GLU A 166 -4.82 0.07 10.91
N LEU A 167 -4.91 -0.10 9.58
CA LEU A 167 -5.62 -1.22 8.96
C LEU A 167 -4.80 -2.51 9.02
N ILE A 168 -3.49 -2.43 8.76
CA ILE A 168 -2.59 -3.59 8.83
C ILE A 168 -2.54 -4.16 10.26
N GLU A 169 -2.43 -3.30 11.26
CA GLU A 169 -2.45 -3.68 12.67
C GLU A 169 -3.78 -4.35 13.05
N GLN A 170 -4.91 -3.76 12.64
CA GLN A 170 -6.23 -4.34 12.87
C GLN A 170 -6.36 -5.75 12.26
N LEU A 171 -5.92 -5.95 11.01
CA LEU A 171 -5.98 -7.27 10.36
C LEU A 171 -5.10 -8.31 11.05
N LYS A 172 -3.95 -7.90 11.60
CA LYS A 172 -3.05 -8.78 12.38
C LYS A 172 -3.70 -9.16 13.71
N GLU A 173 -4.27 -8.19 14.43
CA GLU A 173 -4.96 -8.40 15.70
C GLU A 173 -6.17 -9.33 15.56
N GLU A 174 -7.03 -9.09 14.56
CA GLU A 174 -8.23 -9.92 14.30
C GLU A 174 -7.88 -11.39 13.99
N ALA A 175 -6.68 -11.65 13.46
CA ALA A 175 -6.17 -12.98 13.19
C ALA A 175 -5.40 -13.61 14.37
N GLY A 176 -5.28 -12.93 15.51
CA GLY A 176 -4.51 -13.38 16.66
C GLY A 176 -3.01 -13.50 16.37
N VAL A 177 -2.49 -12.71 15.42
CA VAL A 177 -1.05 -12.63 15.17
C VAL A 177 -0.41 -11.86 16.32
N PRO A 178 0.47 -12.48 17.13
CA PRO A 178 1.08 -11.81 18.26
C PRO A 178 1.90 -10.60 17.79
N ASP A 179 1.84 -9.53 18.57
CA ASP A 179 2.64 -8.34 18.27
C ASP A 179 4.13 -8.70 18.41
N PRO A 180 4.97 -8.50 17.38
CA PRO A 180 6.40 -8.76 17.48
C PRO A 180 7.10 -7.95 18.58
N LEU A 181 6.48 -6.87 19.07
CA LEU A 181 6.94 -6.03 20.17
C LEU A 181 6.21 -6.33 21.49
N GLU A 182 5.40 -7.39 21.55
CA GLU A 182 4.75 -7.80 22.79
C GLU A 182 5.81 -8.15 23.85
N GLY A 183 5.76 -7.45 24.99
CA GLY A 183 6.76 -7.56 26.05
C GLY A 183 8.05 -6.76 25.81
N ASN A 184 8.16 -6.01 24.71
CA ASN A 184 9.26 -5.04 24.54
C ASN A 184 8.96 -3.75 25.31
N PRO A 185 9.75 -3.41 26.34
CA PRO A 185 9.51 -2.19 27.14
C PRO A 185 9.58 -0.90 26.31
N ALA A 186 10.30 -0.91 25.17
CA ALA A 186 10.38 0.24 24.27
C ALA A 186 9.10 0.51 23.47
N LYS A 187 8.10 -0.38 23.54
CA LYS A 187 6.80 -0.17 22.89
C LYS A 187 5.98 0.94 23.57
N ASP A 188 6.17 1.10 24.88
CA ASP A 188 5.49 2.11 25.70
C ASP A 188 6.26 3.44 25.76
N ASP A 189 7.43 3.51 25.12
CA ASP A 189 8.18 4.75 24.97
C ASP A 189 7.34 5.69 24.10
N MET A 190 6.60 6.58 24.77
CA MET A 190 5.90 7.67 24.12
C MET A 190 6.92 8.43 23.28
N HIS A 191 6.74 8.42 21.95
CA HIS A 191 7.37 9.43 21.12
C HIS A 191 6.83 10.77 21.61
N GLU A 192 7.66 11.46 22.39
CA GLU A 192 7.34 12.76 22.95
C GLU A 192 6.88 13.64 21.78
N LYS A 193 5.60 13.98 21.75
CA LYS A 193 5.06 14.91 20.77
C LYS A 193 5.83 16.20 21.00
N ILE A 194 6.74 16.54 20.08
CA ILE A 194 7.47 17.80 20.14
C ILE A 194 6.40 18.89 20.22
N PRO A 195 6.35 19.67 21.32
CA PRO A 195 5.33 20.68 21.49
C PRO A 195 5.40 21.65 20.30
N ALA A 196 4.25 22.02 19.75
CA ALA A 196 4.16 22.98 18.64
C ALA A 196 4.84 24.34 18.92
N GLN A 197 5.25 24.59 20.17
CA GLN A 197 5.97 25.77 20.63
C GLN A 197 7.49 25.68 20.46
N ALA A 198 8.04 24.50 20.14
CA ALA A 198 9.48 24.31 19.89
C ALA A 198 9.89 24.58 18.44
N ILE A 199 8.95 25.01 17.59
CA ILE A 199 9.17 25.42 16.20
C ILE A 199 8.82 26.91 16.08
N THR A 200 9.62 27.75 16.73
CA THR A 200 9.69 29.20 16.48
C THR A 200 11.15 29.62 16.42
#